data_AF-A0A2V6KXE8-F1
#
_entry.id   AF-A0A2V6KXE8-F1
#
_cell.length_a   1.000
_cell.length_b   1.000
_cell.length_c   1.000
_cell.angle_alpha   90.00
_cell.angle_beta   90.00
_cell.angle_gamma   90.00
#
_symmetry.space_group_name_H-M   'P 1'
#
loop_
_entity.id
_entity.type
_entity.pdbx_description
1 polymer ?
#
loop_
_entity_poly.entity_id
_entity_poly.type
_entity_poly.pdbx_seq_one_letter_code
_entity_poly.pdbx_strand_id
1 'polypeptide(L)'
;MNAVSQLKGEVYKRSEVEPRNSWALAKTRSALAAVVVCFAACLGAVGAGTAAGQSSGVPTITAKPQHVTVIDGRDTTEIHWDTGNGSMGFVFVTGPERKPVLFATGAKGTQKVPWIRSGKYVFELYSDQDRRTLLASVVVFASAETEAASQGMLWRSRARWLLVLVLFVIVYFAVYLSSTGTLRTTFPTEPTTSPRPLHVRRNLLLGIAAFICLDSIIFHSGLYVSILAPDSYAGRLAVITRAEKQRAPSGLKEVLVLGDSRMAEGFSTTVADELGSAAGFKFVNLTEPASTVNSWYYMLREVDPAARRYSAIVVPYGIGYEPSTADPLRISMAAPLLRYGDCFNFASAFQRWSGRFRAFTACILRGSAYQSDVTDLLERPIARIKSVQQEAERQHSRAVYEGRDYDLVGTSYDPTTGQVTFAPKLTEAQRAAVRKSLIQPSQSDMEYSLKLQRDWIPRILNRYSKSSTAIVLTPVPRGPFVDLPAFSMAYHSVLPSVITQRTTFSVPEQTFEFLEKPEYYFDAFHLNAKGRQRFTETLVSELVGRLRSADSKPHFNSGFQLAADRPLESNEAN
;
A
#
# COMPACT_ATOMS: atom_id res chain seq x y z
N MET A 1 -13.07 33.95 67.46
CA MET A 1 -14.50 34.32 67.38
C MET A 1 -15.11 33.33 66.39
N ASN A 2 -15.85 32.32 66.86
CA ASN A 2 -17.28 32.36 67.20
C ASN A 2 -18.16 32.40 65.92
N ALA A 3 -19.20 31.58 65.76
CA ALA A 3 -19.71 30.49 66.60
C ALA A 3 -20.60 29.51 65.78
N VAL A 4 -21.01 28.42 66.43
CA VAL A 4 -21.99 27.44 65.94
C VAL A 4 -23.38 27.69 66.58
N SER A 5 -24.45 27.72 65.78
CA SER A 5 -25.81 27.26 66.12
C SER A 5 -26.63 27.17 64.80
N GLN A 6 -27.30 26.07 64.44
CA GLN A 6 -28.58 25.55 64.99
C GLN A 6 -29.69 26.62 65.07
N LEU A 7 -30.98 26.37 64.72
CA LEU A 7 -31.69 25.24 64.07
C LEU A 7 -33.16 25.68 63.78
N LYS A 8 -33.85 24.98 62.85
CA LYS A 8 -35.32 24.77 62.69
C LYS A 8 -35.97 25.28 61.38
N GLY A 9 -36.85 24.43 60.82
CA GLY A 9 -37.73 24.72 59.68
C GLY A 9 -37.99 23.45 58.87
N GLU A 10 -39.21 22.92 58.90
CA GLU A 10 -39.52 21.53 58.49
C GLU A 10 -40.49 21.45 57.28
N VAL A 11 -40.54 20.28 56.62
CA VAL A 11 -41.71 19.71 55.89
C VAL A 11 -42.05 20.21 54.45
N TYR A 12 -41.66 19.36 53.48
CA TYR A 12 -42.50 18.80 52.38
C TYR A 12 -42.89 19.66 51.14
N LYS A 13 -42.31 19.33 49.96
CA LYS A 13 -43.04 18.66 48.85
C LYS A 13 -42.19 18.19 47.66
N ARG A 14 -42.45 16.93 47.27
CA ARG A 14 -42.53 16.33 45.91
C ARG A 14 -41.45 16.70 44.86
N SER A 15 -40.65 15.69 44.52
CA SER A 15 -39.85 15.60 43.29
C SER A 15 -40.70 15.46 42.02
N GLU A 16 -40.36 16.20 40.97
CA GLU A 16 -40.69 15.87 39.58
C GLU A 16 -39.40 15.76 38.76
N VAL A 17 -39.32 14.71 37.94
CA VAL A 17 -38.15 14.39 37.10
C VAL A 17 -38.49 14.76 35.66
N GLU A 18 -37.72 15.67 35.08
CA GLU A 18 -37.85 16.08 33.69
C GLU A 18 -36.99 15.17 32.76
N PRO A 19 -37.56 14.56 31.70
CA PRO A 19 -36.83 13.57 30.91
C PRO A 19 -35.99 14.18 29.78
N ARG A 20 -34.67 14.27 29.98
CA ARG A 20 -33.71 14.43 28.88
C ARG A 20 -33.67 13.17 28.00
N ASN A 21 -34.31 13.18 26.83
CA ASN A 21 -34.04 12.19 25.76
C ASN A 21 -34.53 12.59 24.34
N SER A 22 -34.13 13.76 23.84
CA SER A 22 -34.40 14.17 22.44
C SER A 22 -33.22 13.96 21.47
N TRP A 23 -32.01 13.67 21.97
CA TRP A 23 -30.78 13.68 21.15
C TRP A 23 -30.47 12.35 20.43
N ALA A 24 -31.03 11.22 20.90
CA ALA A 24 -30.75 9.90 20.33
C ALA A 24 -31.51 9.61 19.02
N LEU A 25 -32.73 10.15 18.86
CA LEU A 25 -33.62 9.87 17.73
C LEU A 25 -33.26 10.62 16.43
N ALA A 26 -32.44 11.67 16.52
CA ALA A 26 -32.01 12.45 15.34
C ALA A 26 -30.94 11.70 14.51
N LYS A 27 -30.06 10.92 15.13
CA LYS A 27 -28.94 10.24 14.43
C LYS A 27 -29.40 9.03 13.61
N THR A 28 -30.44 8.31 14.04
CA THR A 28 -30.93 7.11 13.34
C THR A 28 -31.64 7.42 12.03
N ARG A 29 -32.30 8.58 11.90
CA ARG A 29 -32.92 9.02 10.63
C ARG A 29 -31.90 9.47 9.58
N SER A 30 -30.76 10.03 10.00
CA SER A 30 -29.71 10.47 9.07
C SER A 30 -28.96 9.29 8.41
N ALA A 31 -28.72 8.21 9.17
CA ALA A 31 -28.05 7.01 8.65
C ALA A 31 -28.84 6.31 7.54
N LEU A 32 -30.18 6.31 7.60
CA LEU A 32 -31.02 5.68 6.58
C LEU A 32 -31.05 6.48 5.26
N ALA A 33 -31.00 7.82 5.35
CA ALA A 33 -30.97 8.69 4.17
C ALA A 33 -29.66 8.55 3.38
N ALA A 34 -28.53 8.40 4.06
CA ALA A 34 -27.23 8.19 3.42
C ALA A 34 -27.17 6.92 2.55
N VAL A 35 -27.84 5.85 2.98
CA VAL A 35 -27.91 4.58 2.23
C VAL A 35 -28.76 4.70 0.96
N VAL A 36 -29.82 5.53 0.97
CA VAL A 36 -30.68 5.75 -0.19
C VAL A 36 -30.05 6.69 -1.22
N VAL A 37 -29.32 7.72 -0.80
CA VAL A 37 -28.62 8.66 -1.72
C VAL A 37 -27.54 7.95 -2.55
N CYS A 38 -26.89 6.90 -2.00
CA CYS A 38 -25.94 6.08 -2.76
C CYS A 38 -26.57 5.32 -3.94
N PHE A 39 -27.90 5.16 -4.00
CA PHE A 39 -28.58 4.45 -5.09
C PHE A 39 -28.94 5.34 -6.29
N ALA A 40 -28.97 6.67 -6.13
CA ALA A 40 -29.43 7.60 -7.16
C ALA A 40 -28.30 8.16 -8.05
N ALA A 41 -27.05 8.12 -7.61
CA ALA A 41 -25.91 8.77 -8.28
C ALA A 41 -25.29 7.98 -9.45
N CYS A 42 -25.95 6.90 -9.92
CA CYS A 42 -25.43 6.00 -10.97
C CYS A 42 -26.20 6.04 -12.30
N LEU A 43 -27.02 7.07 -12.54
CA LEU A 43 -27.68 7.35 -13.82
C LEU A 43 -27.24 8.74 -14.30
N GLY A 44 -26.76 8.87 -15.53
CA GLY A 44 -25.87 9.98 -15.94
C GLY A 44 -26.38 10.96 -16.99
N ALA A 45 -25.56 12.02 -17.23
CA ALA A 45 -25.58 13.05 -18.30
C ALA A 45 -26.91 13.87 -18.44
N VAL A 46 -27.00 15.11 -18.94
CA VAL A 46 -26.25 15.98 -19.89
C VAL A 46 -26.41 17.45 -19.40
N GLY A 47 -25.60 18.50 -19.68
CA GLY A 47 -24.37 18.66 -20.49
C GLY A 47 -24.47 19.86 -21.48
N ALA A 48 -23.74 20.96 -21.27
CA ALA A 48 -23.82 22.18 -22.11
C ALA A 48 -22.45 22.86 -22.36
N GLY A 49 -22.14 23.15 -23.63
CA GLY A 49 -21.18 24.21 -24.03
C GLY A 49 -21.88 25.58 -24.03
N THR A 50 -21.28 26.74 -24.28
CA THR A 50 -20.10 27.18 -25.07
C THR A 50 -19.58 28.52 -24.47
N ALA A 51 -18.61 29.31 -24.95
CA ALA A 51 -17.89 29.44 -26.22
C ALA A 51 -16.46 30.00 -26.00
N ALA A 52 -15.68 30.15 -27.08
CA ALA A 52 -14.24 30.42 -27.04
C ALA A 52 -13.84 31.91 -27.08
N GLY A 53 -12.65 32.21 -26.53
CA GLY A 53 -11.85 33.39 -26.86
C GLY A 53 -10.51 32.95 -27.45
N GLN A 54 -10.03 33.61 -28.50
CA GLN A 54 -8.81 33.22 -29.22
C GLN A 54 -7.54 33.66 -28.49
N SER A 55 -6.62 32.73 -28.25
CA SER A 55 -5.21 33.00 -27.99
C SER A 55 -4.35 32.02 -28.81
N SER A 56 -3.12 32.43 -29.14
CA SER A 56 -2.16 31.57 -29.86
C SER A 56 -1.68 30.46 -28.92
N GLY A 57 -2.34 29.30 -28.99
CA GLY A 57 -2.09 28.17 -28.10
C GLY A 57 -0.92 27.29 -28.52
N VAL A 58 -0.48 26.43 -27.60
CA VAL A 58 0.36 25.26 -27.95
C VAL A 58 -0.47 24.34 -28.85
N PRO A 59 0.09 23.74 -29.92
CA PRO A 59 -0.63 22.77 -30.73
C PRO A 59 -1.10 21.57 -29.90
N THR A 60 -2.31 21.08 -30.12
CA THR A 60 -2.88 19.94 -29.38
C THR A 60 -3.60 18.94 -30.28
N ILE A 61 -3.54 17.68 -29.89
CA ILE A 61 -4.41 16.62 -30.41
C ILE A 61 -4.84 15.73 -29.24
N THR A 62 -6.13 15.39 -29.16
CA THR A 62 -6.70 14.60 -28.06
C THR A 62 -7.73 13.60 -28.59
N ALA A 63 -7.96 12.52 -27.83
CA ALA A 63 -8.91 11.47 -28.18
C ALA A 63 -9.94 11.27 -27.07
N LYS A 64 -11.22 11.13 -27.42
CA LYS A 64 -12.33 10.95 -26.47
C LYS A 64 -13.24 9.78 -26.89
N PRO A 65 -13.25 8.65 -26.16
CA PRO A 65 -12.29 8.27 -25.10
C PRO A 65 -10.94 7.86 -25.70
N GLN A 66 -9.85 8.04 -24.92
CA GLN A 66 -8.50 7.61 -25.32
C GLN A 66 -8.30 6.08 -25.15
N HIS A 67 -9.08 5.45 -24.28
CA HIS A 67 -9.16 4.00 -24.15
C HIS A 67 -10.57 3.57 -24.55
N VAL A 68 -10.66 2.72 -25.57
CA VAL A 68 -11.92 2.19 -26.13
C VAL A 68 -12.03 0.71 -25.76
N THR A 69 -13.06 0.32 -25.02
CA THR A 69 -13.50 -1.08 -25.02
C THR A 69 -14.35 -1.25 -26.27
N VAL A 70 -14.01 -2.22 -27.13
CA VAL A 70 -14.76 -2.46 -28.38
C VAL A 70 -15.76 -3.59 -28.13
N ILE A 71 -17.03 -3.23 -27.98
CA ILE A 71 -18.16 -4.16 -27.85
C ILE A 71 -18.89 -4.20 -29.21
N ASP A 72 -18.98 -5.38 -29.81
CA ASP A 72 -19.65 -5.66 -31.10
C ASP A 72 -19.27 -4.72 -32.27
N GLY A 73 -18.10 -4.05 -32.18
CA GLY A 73 -17.64 -3.08 -33.18
C GLY A 73 -18.44 -1.77 -33.22
N ARG A 74 -19.15 -1.41 -32.14
CA ARG A 74 -20.02 -0.21 -32.10
C ARG A 74 -19.41 1.01 -31.40
N ASP A 75 -18.38 0.81 -30.59
CA ASP A 75 -17.72 1.89 -29.85
C ASP A 75 -16.78 2.72 -30.74
N THR A 76 -16.79 4.04 -30.53
CA THR A 76 -16.07 5.00 -31.37
C THR A 76 -15.24 5.95 -30.51
N THR A 77 -14.08 6.38 -31.00
CA THR A 77 -13.35 7.52 -30.42
C THR A 77 -13.49 8.77 -31.30
N GLU A 78 -13.50 9.95 -30.70
CA GLU A 78 -13.45 11.23 -31.40
C GLU A 78 -12.06 11.85 -31.23
N ILE A 79 -11.42 12.20 -32.35
CA ILE A 79 -10.14 12.88 -32.39
C ILE A 79 -10.40 14.38 -32.57
N HIS A 80 -9.94 15.19 -31.63
CA HIS A 80 -9.97 16.65 -31.70
C HIS A 80 -8.55 17.18 -31.90
N TRP A 81 -8.35 18.16 -32.79
CA TRP A 81 -7.04 18.78 -33.02
C TRP A 81 -7.13 20.30 -33.19
N ASP A 82 -6.02 20.97 -32.86
CA ASP A 82 -5.82 22.41 -32.97
C ASP A 82 -4.33 22.71 -33.21
N THR A 83 -3.98 23.39 -34.30
CA THR A 83 -2.59 23.80 -34.59
C THR A 83 -2.10 24.95 -33.70
N GLY A 84 -2.98 25.59 -32.93
CA GLY A 84 -2.65 26.63 -31.96
C GLY A 84 -2.36 28.00 -32.58
N ASN A 85 -1.64 28.02 -33.71
CA ASN A 85 -1.28 29.19 -34.50
C ASN A 85 -2.26 29.50 -35.66
N GLY A 86 -3.23 28.62 -35.93
CA GLY A 86 -4.19 28.75 -37.04
C GLY A 86 -3.65 28.35 -38.42
N SER A 87 -2.41 27.85 -38.54
CA SER A 87 -1.89 27.31 -39.80
C SER A 87 -2.57 25.99 -40.14
N MET A 88 -2.49 25.57 -41.42
CA MET A 88 -2.95 24.24 -41.83
C MET A 88 -2.23 23.14 -41.03
N GLY A 89 -2.97 22.11 -40.65
CA GLY A 89 -2.46 20.93 -39.97
C GLY A 89 -2.89 19.65 -40.68
N PHE A 90 -2.06 18.61 -40.59
CA PHE A 90 -2.27 17.30 -41.21
C PHE A 90 -2.27 16.23 -40.13
N VAL A 91 -3.40 15.58 -39.92
CA VAL A 91 -3.53 14.48 -38.94
C VAL A 91 -3.33 13.16 -39.67
N PHE A 92 -2.33 12.39 -39.26
CA PHE A 92 -2.08 11.02 -39.72
C PHE A 92 -2.48 10.02 -38.64
N VAL A 93 -2.94 8.84 -39.06
CA VAL A 93 -3.19 7.70 -38.16
C VAL A 93 -2.30 6.52 -38.55
N THR A 94 -1.63 5.94 -37.55
CA THR A 94 -0.86 4.70 -37.68
C THR A 94 -1.53 3.62 -36.84
N GLY A 95 -2.14 2.63 -37.50
CA GLY A 95 -2.74 1.46 -36.86
C GLY A 95 -1.79 0.27 -36.71
N PRO A 96 -2.30 -0.90 -36.29
CA PRO A 96 -1.51 -2.13 -36.12
C PRO A 96 -0.71 -2.56 -37.36
N GLU A 97 -1.20 -2.22 -38.56
CA GLU A 97 -0.58 -2.53 -39.87
C GLU A 97 0.60 -1.61 -40.24
N ARG A 98 1.05 -0.76 -39.30
CA ARG A 98 2.29 0.05 -39.31
C ARG A 98 2.47 1.11 -40.41
N LYS A 99 1.60 1.19 -41.43
CA LYS A 99 1.64 2.29 -42.42
C LYS A 99 0.79 3.48 -41.94
N PRO A 100 1.36 4.69 -41.82
CA PRO A 100 0.58 5.91 -41.55
C PRO A 100 -0.31 6.28 -42.74
N VAL A 101 -1.55 6.67 -42.47
CA VAL A 101 -2.53 7.13 -43.46
C VAL A 101 -3.03 8.52 -43.08
N LEU A 102 -3.22 9.41 -44.06
CA LEU A 102 -3.81 10.73 -43.80
C LEU A 102 -5.27 10.54 -43.33
N PHE A 103 -5.57 11.06 -42.14
CA PHE A 103 -6.86 10.90 -41.47
C PHE A 103 -7.74 12.16 -41.60
N ALA A 104 -7.14 13.35 -41.45
CA ALA A 104 -7.84 14.63 -41.56
C ALA A 104 -6.87 15.78 -41.88
N THR A 105 -7.40 16.90 -42.37
CA THR A 105 -6.66 18.16 -42.55
C THR A 105 -7.47 19.35 -42.03
N GLY A 106 -6.78 20.38 -41.57
CA GLY A 106 -7.38 21.62 -41.09
C GLY A 106 -6.61 22.23 -39.92
N ALA A 107 -6.72 23.54 -39.73
CA ALA A 107 -6.11 24.23 -38.59
C ALA A 107 -6.70 23.79 -37.25
N LYS A 108 -8.01 23.53 -37.21
CA LYS A 108 -8.72 22.97 -36.06
C LYS A 108 -9.79 22.01 -36.58
N GLY A 109 -10.14 20.98 -35.82
CA GLY A 109 -11.20 20.06 -36.23
C GLY A 109 -11.54 18.98 -35.22
N THR A 110 -12.54 18.17 -35.59
CA THR A 110 -13.00 17.02 -34.81
C THR A 110 -13.54 15.96 -35.76
N GLN A 111 -13.11 14.71 -35.60
CA GLN A 111 -13.53 13.61 -36.48
C GLN A 111 -13.69 12.31 -35.70
N LYS A 112 -14.80 11.61 -35.94
CA LYS A 112 -15.09 10.31 -35.31
C LYS A 112 -14.32 9.18 -36.00
N VAL A 113 -13.96 8.16 -35.24
CA VAL A 113 -13.28 6.94 -35.68
C VAL A 113 -14.22 5.75 -35.43
N PRO A 114 -15.25 5.53 -36.27
CA PRO A 114 -16.22 4.45 -36.08
C PRO A 114 -15.68 3.08 -36.49
N TRP A 115 -14.52 3.03 -37.14
CA TRP A 115 -13.89 1.81 -37.64
C TRP A 115 -12.82 1.23 -36.70
N ILE A 116 -12.68 1.77 -35.48
CA ILE A 116 -11.65 1.35 -34.53
C ILE A 116 -11.86 -0.12 -34.10
N ARG A 117 -10.79 -0.92 -34.12
CA ARG A 117 -10.78 -2.33 -33.73
C ARG A 117 -9.77 -2.54 -32.61
N SER A 118 -9.70 -3.73 -32.02
CA SER A 118 -8.69 -4.03 -31.01
C SER A 118 -7.26 -3.80 -31.54
N GLY A 119 -6.49 -2.97 -30.83
CA GLY A 119 -5.16 -2.55 -31.25
C GLY A 119 -4.70 -1.22 -30.66
N LYS A 120 -3.44 -0.87 -30.94
CA LYS A 120 -2.87 0.46 -30.65
C LYS A 120 -2.93 1.29 -31.92
N TYR A 121 -3.49 2.50 -31.81
CA TYR A 121 -3.51 3.50 -32.88
C TYR A 121 -2.77 4.75 -32.39
N VAL A 122 -1.94 5.34 -33.24
CA VAL A 122 -1.25 6.60 -32.96
C VAL A 122 -1.77 7.65 -33.94
N PHE A 123 -2.33 8.74 -33.43
CA PHE A 123 -2.72 9.90 -34.20
C PHE A 123 -1.67 10.99 -34.02
N GLU A 124 -1.15 11.53 -35.12
CA GLU A 124 -0.05 12.48 -35.16
C GLU A 124 -0.46 13.71 -35.96
N LEU A 125 -0.35 14.90 -35.37
CA LEU A 125 -0.60 16.18 -36.02
C LEU A 125 0.72 16.78 -36.51
N TYR A 126 0.82 17.07 -37.80
CA TYR A 126 1.98 17.70 -38.45
C TYR A 126 1.61 19.07 -39.03
N SER A 127 2.59 19.97 -39.20
CA SER A 127 2.40 21.24 -39.92
C SER A 127 2.47 21.11 -41.44
N ASP A 128 2.97 19.98 -41.93
CA ASP A 128 3.24 19.74 -43.35
C ASP A 128 2.85 18.32 -43.77
N GLN A 129 2.53 18.15 -45.06
CA GLN A 129 2.09 16.87 -45.63
C GLN A 129 3.22 15.82 -45.72
N ASP A 130 4.47 16.28 -45.80
CA ASP A 130 5.66 15.42 -45.86
C ASP A 130 6.04 14.81 -44.49
N ARG A 131 5.30 15.16 -43.42
CA ARG A 131 5.52 14.73 -42.03
C ARG A 131 6.90 15.12 -41.48
N ARG A 132 7.43 16.28 -41.85
CA ARG A 132 8.74 16.79 -41.40
C ARG A 132 8.67 17.35 -39.98
N THR A 133 7.61 18.07 -39.64
CA THR A 133 7.47 18.77 -38.35
C THR A 133 6.24 18.29 -37.58
N LEU A 134 6.46 17.43 -36.58
CA LEU A 134 5.43 16.94 -35.67
C LEU A 134 5.05 18.05 -34.67
N LEU A 135 3.76 18.35 -34.58
CA LEU A 135 3.19 19.36 -33.67
C LEU A 135 2.67 18.73 -32.36
N ALA A 136 1.97 17.60 -32.45
CA ALA A 136 1.43 16.88 -31.30
C ALA A 136 1.08 15.42 -31.67
N SER A 137 0.95 14.52 -30.68
CA SER A 137 0.45 13.16 -30.91
C SER A 137 -0.42 12.64 -29.75
N VAL A 138 -1.32 11.71 -30.06
CA VAL A 138 -2.15 10.99 -29.08
C VAL A 138 -2.22 9.51 -29.43
N VAL A 139 -2.08 8.65 -28.42
CA VAL A 139 -2.21 7.19 -28.57
C VAL A 139 -3.58 6.76 -28.09
N VAL A 140 -4.32 6.06 -28.94
CA VAL A 140 -5.60 5.42 -28.60
C VAL A 140 -5.38 3.91 -28.46
N PHE A 141 -5.86 3.35 -27.35
CA PHE A 141 -5.82 1.91 -27.09
C PHE A 141 -7.24 1.35 -27.17
N ALA A 142 -7.44 0.39 -28.08
CA ALA A 142 -8.69 -0.33 -28.22
C ALA A 142 -8.52 -1.79 -27.79
N SER A 143 -9.40 -2.26 -26.90
CA SER A 143 -9.37 -3.62 -26.35
C SER A 143 -10.67 -4.35 -26.68
N ALA A 144 -10.59 -5.58 -27.18
CA ALA A 144 -11.78 -6.42 -27.37
C ALA A 144 -12.19 -7.04 -26.02
N GLU A 145 -13.46 -6.93 -25.65
CA GLU A 145 -14.01 -7.65 -24.50
C GLU A 145 -14.48 -9.05 -24.93
N THR A 146 -13.80 -10.10 -24.47
CA THR A 146 -14.18 -11.48 -24.76
C THR A 146 -15.38 -11.89 -23.90
N GLU A 147 -16.46 -12.41 -24.51
CA GLU A 147 -17.72 -12.77 -23.82
C GLU A 147 -17.56 -13.71 -22.59
N ALA A 148 -16.49 -14.51 -22.53
CA ALA A 148 -16.16 -15.30 -21.35
C ALA A 148 -15.93 -14.47 -20.08
N ALA A 149 -15.43 -13.22 -20.22
CA ALA A 149 -15.21 -12.30 -19.11
C ALA A 149 -16.54 -11.70 -18.60
N SER A 150 -17.45 -11.35 -19.51
CA SER A 150 -18.75 -10.75 -19.16
C SER A 150 -19.65 -11.75 -18.43
N GLN A 151 -19.67 -13.04 -18.84
CA GLN A 151 -20.37 -14.09 -18.09
C GLN A 151 -19.74 -14.33 -16.71
N GLY A 152 -18.40 -14.33 -16.59
CA GLY A 152 -17.72 -14.42 -15.30
C GLY A 152 -18.03 -13.24 -14.36
N MET A 153 -18.18 -12.04 -14.91
CA MET A 153 -18.50 -10.81 -14.16
C MET A 153 -19.98 -10.72 -13.80
N LEU A 154 -20.89 -11.12 -14.69
CA LEU A 154 -22.33 -11.26 -14.42
C LEU A 154 -22.62 -12.40 -13.43
N TRP A 155 -21.90 -13.52 -13.50
CA TRP A 155 -22.01 -14.59 -12.50
C TRP A 155 -21.48 -14.14 -11.15
N ARG A 156 -20.35 -13.42 -11.08
CA ARG A 156 -19.87 -12.81 -9.82
C ARG A 156 -20.83 -11.74 -9.29
N SER A 157 -21.47 -10.96 -10.15
CA SER A 157 -22.52 -10.01 -9.79
C SER A 157 -23.75 -10.71 -9.22
N ARG A 158 -24.32 -11.70 -9.94
CA ARG A 158 -25.47 -12.48 -9.50
C ARG A 158 -25.16 -13.31 -8.25
N ALA A 159 -23.96 -13.87 -8.12
CA ALA A 159 -23.51 -14.57 -6.91
C ALA A 159 -23.32 -13.61 -5.73
N ARG A 160 -22.86 -12.37 -5.94
CA ARG A 160 -22.85 -11.31 -4.91
C ARG A 160 -24.26 -10.96 -4.46
N TRP A 161 -25.21 -10.78 -5.39
CA TRP A 161 -26.61 -10.52 -5.06
C TRP A 161 -27.31 -11.71 -4.40
N LEU A 162 -27.02 -12.94 -4.81
CA LEU A 162 -27.47 -14.17 -4.14
C LEU A 162 -26.87 -14.29 -2.74
N LEU A 163 -25.59 -13.94 -2.53
CA LEU A 163 -24.99 -13.86 -1.19
C LEU A 163 -25.65 -12.81 -0.31
N VAL A 164 -25.93 -11.61 -0.85
CA VAL A 164 -26.67 -10.56 -0.13
C VAL A 164 -28.10 -11.02 0.19
N LEU A 165 -28.78 -11.71 -0.73
CA LEU A 165 -30.13 -12.22 -0.52
C LEU A 165 -30.15 -13.38 0.48
N VAL A 166 -29.19 -14.31 0.41
CA VAL A 166 -29.00 -15.37 1.42
C VAL A 166 -28.63 -14.76 2.78
N LEU A 167 -27.82 -13.71 2.84
CA LEU A 167 -27.53 -12.96 4.06
C LEU A 167 -28.80 -12.31 4.61
N PHE A 168 -29.62 -11.69 3.76
CA PHE A 168 -30.90 -11.10 4.15
C PHE A 168 -31.88 -12.16 4.64
N VAL A 169 -31.91 -13.34 4.02
CA VAL A 169 -32.72 -14.49 4.43
C VAL A 169 -32.22 -15.07 5.76
N ILE A 170 -30.90 -15.19 5.98
CA ILE A 170 -30.32 -15.65 7.25
C ILE A 170 -30.62 -14.64 8.36
N VAL A 171 -30.46 -13.34 8.12
CA VAL A 171 -30.80 -12.27 9.07
C VAL A 171 -32.31 -12.25 9.32
N TYR A 172 -33.14 -12.37 8.28
CA TYR A 172 -34.60 -12.45 8.39
C TYR A 172 -35.02 -13.66 9.21
N PHE A 173 -34.50 -14.86 8.96
CA PHE A 173 -34.81 -16.05 9.76
C PHE A 173 -34.23 -15.96 11.18
N ALA A 174 -33.05 -15.38 11.38
CA ALA A 174 -32.50 -15.15 12.72
C ALA A 174 -33.37 -14.17 13.53
N VAL A 175 -33.88 -13.11 12.90
CA VAL A 175 -34.83 -12.16 13.49
C VAL A 175 -36.19 -12.83 13.72
N TYR A 176 -36.76 -13.50 12.71
CA TYR A 176 -38.07 -14.16 12.73
C TYR A 176 -38.16 -15.28 13.78
N LEU A 177 -37.15 -16.16 13.85
CA LEU A 177 -37.03 -17.21 14.85
C LEU A 177 -36.67 -16.67 16.25
N SER A 178 -36.22 -15.41 16.34
CA SER A 178 -36.06 -14.68 17.62
C SER A 178 -37.32 -13.88 18.00
N SER A 179 -38.16 -13.49 17.04
CA SER A 179 -39.36 -12.67 17.24
C SER A 179 -40.62 -13.52 17.37
N THR A 180 -40.85 -14.09 18.55
CA THR A 180 -42.11 -14.81 18.85
C THR A 180 -43.10 -13.93 19.64
N GLY A 181 -43.56 -12.83 19.04
CA GLY A 181 -44.51 -11.91 19.71
C GLY A 181 -45.46 -11.20 18.73
N THR A 182 -46.76 -11.27 19.02
CA THR A 182 -47.77 -10.40 18.41
C THR A 182 -47.63 -8.97 18.94
N LEU A 183 -47.83 -7.98 18.07
CA LEU A 183 -47.79 -6.56 18.41
C LEU A 183 -48.74 -6.24 19.58
N ARG A 184 -48.19 -5.79 20.72
CA ARG A 184 -48.97 -5.26 21.86
C ARG A 184 -49.01 -3.74 21.78
N THR A 185 -50.20 -3.17 21.93
CA THR A 185 -50.46 -1.72 21.85
C THR A 185 -50.51 -1.03 23.22
N THR A 186 -50.23 -1.74 24.32
CA THR A 186 -50.17 -1.20 25.68
C THR A 186 -48.97 -1.77 26.45
N PHE A 187 -48.32 -0.92 27.26
CA PHE A 187 -47.20 -1.30 28.14
C PHE A 187 -47.73 -2.00 29.40
N PRO A 188 -47.37 -3.26 29.67
CA PRO A 188 -47.68 -3.93 30.93
C PRO A 188 -46.60 -3.65 31.97
N THR A 189 -46.98 -3.71 33.25
CA THR A 189 -46.04 -3.85 34.38
C THR A 189 -45.15 -5.08 34.22
N GLU A 190 -43.88 -5.00 34.66
CA GLU A 190 -42.89 -6.06 34.45
C GLU A 190 -43.35 -7.41 35.03
N PRO A 191 -43.48 -8.47 34.20
CA PRO A 191 -43.66 -9.82 34.69
C PRO A 191 -42.31 -10.38 35.13
N THR A 192 -42.19 -10.71 36.42
CA THR A 192 -40.94 -11.21 37.03
C THR A 192 -40.51 -12.61 36.54
N THR A 193 -41.34 -13.30 35.75
CA THR A 193 -40.98 -14.58 35.10
C THR A 193 -41.49 -14.65 33.66
N SER A 194 -40.62 -15.09 32.74
CA SER A 194 -40.98 -15.42 31.35
C SER A 194 -41.51 -16.86 31.28
N PRO A 195 -42.73 -17.11 30.74
CA PRO A 195 -43.26 -18.46 30.59
C PRO A 195 -42.63 -19.26 29.44
N ARG A 196 -41.72 -18.65 28.66
CA ARG A 196 -40.91 -19.35 27.65
C ARG A 196 -39.45 -19.42 28.11
N PRO A 197 -38.74 -20.55 27.90
CA PRO A 197 -37.32 -20.64 28.21
C PRO A 197 -36.54 -19.63 27.36
N LEU A 198 -35.94 -18.66 28.03
CA LEU A 198 -35.07 -17.69 27.37
C LEU A 198 -33.82 -18.43 26.87
N HIS A 199 -33.76 -18.72 25.58
CA HIS A 199 -32.62 -19.37 24.94
C HIS A 199 -31.41 -18.41 24.77
N VAL A 200 -31.04 -17.70 25.84
CA VAL A 200 -29.99 -16.66 25.86
C VAL A 200 -28.69 -17.18 25.27
N ARG A 201 -28.25 -18.38 25.68
CA ARG A 201 -27.02 -19.02 25.13
C ARG A 201 -27.11 -19.25 23.62
N ARG A 202 -28.23 -19.77 23.11
CA ARG A 202 -28.45 -20.00 21.68
C ARG A 202 -28.43 -18.69 20.89
N ASN A 203 -29.20 -17.69 21.35
CA ASN A 203 -29.31 -16.42 20.65
C ASN A 203 -27.98 -15.63 20.68
N LEU A 204 -27.22 -15.72 21.78
CA LEU A 204 -25.87 -15.18 21.88
C LEU A 204 -24.90 -15.87 20.90
N LEU A 205 -24.90 -17.21 20.86
CA LEU A 205 -24.06 -17.97 19.93
C LEU A 205 -24.41 -17.68 18.45
N LEU A 206 -25.70 -17.57 18.13
CA LEU A 206 -26.16 -17.16 16.79
C LEU A 206 -25.74 -15.73 16.45
N GLY A 207 -25.80 -14.79 17.40
CA GLY A 207 -25.32 -13.42 17.22
C GLY A 207 -23.81 -13.35 16.98
N ILE A 208 -23.03 -14.10 17.74
CA ILE A 208 -21.57 -14.23 17.56
C ILE A 208 -21.25 -14.85 16.19
N ALA A 209 -21.93 -15.94 15.82
CA ALA A 209 -21.74 -16.58 14.52
C ALA A 209 -22.09 -15.64 13.36
N ALA A 210 -23.23 -14.93 13.43
CA ALA A 210 -23.62 -13.94 12.44
C ALA A 210 -22.60 -12.80 12.32
N PHE A 211 -22.08 -12.30 13.44
CA PHE A 211 -21.04 -11.27 13.45
C PHE A 211 -19.73 -11.73 12.80
N ILE A 212 -19.25 -12.93 13.14
CA ILE A 212 -18.05 -13.52 12.53
C ILE A 212 -18.26 -13.71 11.02
N CYS A 213 -19.41 -14.26 10.60
CA CYS A 213 -19.73 -14.41 9.18
C CYS A 213 -19.77 -13.07 8.43
N LEU A 214 -20.34 -12.02 9.03
CA LEU A 214 -20.36 -10.67 8.46
C LEU A 214 -18.94 -10.09 8.31
N ASP A 215 -18.10 -10.19 9.35
CA ASP A 215 -16.71 -9.75 9.28
C ASP A 215 -15.93 -10.51 8.18
N SER A 216 -16.08 -11.83 8.13
CA SER A 216 -15.48 -12.67 7.08
C SER A 216 -15.93 -12.27 5.67
N ILE A 217 -17.23 -12.04 5.45
CA ILE A 217 -17.77 -11.67 4.14
C ILE A 217 -17.32 -10.26 3.73
N ILE A 218 -17.26 -9.29 4.66
CA ILE A 218 -16.92 -7.90 4.33
C ILE A 218 -15.41 -7.72 4.20
N PHE A 219 -14.63 -8.17 5.20
CA PHE A 219 -13.22 -7.81 5.33
C PHE A 219 -12.26 -8.90 4.85
N HIS A 220 -12.59 -10.19 4.96
CA HIS A 220 -11.70 -11.28 4.49
C HIS A 220 -11.90 -11.67 3.02
N SER A 221 -13.07 -11.41 2.42
CA SER A 221 -13.35 -11.72 1.01
C SER A 221 -12.57 -10.86 0.00
N GLY A 222 -11.94 -9.78 0.47
CA GLY A 222 -11.37 -8.72 -0.37
C GLY A 222 -12.38 -7.66 -0.81
N LEU A 223 -13.66 -7.76 -0.44
CA LEU A 223 -14.68 -6.74 -0.72
C LEU A 223 -14.25 -5.38 -0.16
N TYR A 224 -14.02 -5.26 1.15
CA TYR A 224 -13.57 -4.00 1.76
C TYR A 224 -12.19 -3.56 1.25
N VAL A 225 -11.28 -4.51 0.96
CA VAL A 225 -9.94 -4.21 0.44
C VAL A 225 -9.98 -3.48 -0.91
N SER A 226 -11.04 -3.70 -1.70
CA SER A 226 -11.24 -2.99 -2.98
C SER A 226 -11.65 -1.51 -2.85
N ILE A 227 -12.04 -1.06 -1.65
CA ILE A 227 -12.47 0.32 -1.35
C ILE A 227 -11.68 0.98 -0.21
N LEU A 228 -10.55 0.39 0.21
CA LEU A 228 -9.57 1.06 1.08
C LEU A 228 -9.11 2.36 0.43
N ALA A 229 -8.88 3.41 1.23
CA ALA A 229 -8.28 4.65 0.74
C ALA A 229 -6.88 4.34 0.21
N PRO A 230 -6.57 4.54 -1.10
CA PRO A 230 -5.24 4.23 -1.64
C PRO A 230 -4.09 4.99 -0.97
N ASP A 231 -4.39 6.06 -0.24
CA ASP A 231 -3.47 6.88 0.56
C ASP A 231 -3.36 6.43 2.04
N SER A 232 -4.30 5.62 2.56
CA SER A 232 -4.21 5.01 3.90
C SER A 232 -3.08 3.98 3.96
N TYR A 233 -2.55 3.69 5.16
CA TYR A 233 -1.47 2.70 5.32
C TYR A 233 -1.89 1.29 4.86
N ALA A 234 -3.14 0.92 5.10
CA ALA A 234 -3.72 -0.33 4.62
C ALA A 234 -3.91 -0.33 3.10
N GLY A 235 -4.47 0.76 2.54
CA GLY A 235 -4.68 0.88 1.10
C GLY A 235 -3.38 0.91 0.31
N ARG A 236 -2.37 1.68 0.75
CA ARG A 236 -1.04 1.68 0.11
C ARG A 236 -0.45 0.28 0.03
N LEU A 237 -0.48 -0.51 1.11
CA LEU A 237 0.02 -1.88 1.10
C LEU A 237 -0.80 -2.80 0.20
N ALA A 238 -2.13 -2.69 0.22
CA ALA A 238 -3.01 -3.46 -0.65
C ALA A 238 -2.75 -3.16 -2.13
N VAL A 239 -2.62 -1.88 -2.49
CA VAL A 239 -2.42 -1.42 -3.87
C VAL A 239 -1.06 -1.85 -4.41
N ILE A 240 0.05 -1.57 -3.72
CA ILE A 240 1.38 -1.94 -4.26
C ILE A 240 1.58 -3.45 -4.34
N THR A 241 1.07 -4.20 -3.36
CA THR A 241 1.16 -5.66 -3.37
C THR A 241 0.28 -6.24 -4.49
N ARG A 242 -0.91 -5.67 -4.73
CA ARG A 242 -1.78 -6.07 -5.85
C ARG A 242 -1.15 -5.72 -7.21
N ALA A 243 -0.61 -4.52 -7.36
CA ALA A 243 0.05 -4.07 -8.59
C ALA A 243 1.23 -4.99 -8.93
N GLU A 244 2.10 -5.28 -7.97
CA GLU A 244 3.22 -6.19 -8.20
C GLU A 244 2.75 -7.64 -8.46
N LYS A 245 1.73 -8.13 -7.73
CA LYS A 245 1.12 -9.46 -7.97
C LYS A 245 0.49 -9.59 -9.36
N GLN A 246 0.05 -8.49 -9.97
CA GLN A 246 -0.56 -8.42 -11.30
C GLN A 246 0.43 -8.06 -12.42
N ARG A 247 1.60 -7.51 -12.09
CA ARG A 247 2.63 -7.11 -13.07
C ARG A 247 3.11 -8.31 -13.87
N ALA A 248 3.10 -8.19 -15.20
CA ALA A 248 3.67 -9.20 -16.09
C ALA A 248 5.19 -9.35 -15.89
N PRO A 249 5.76 -10.56 -16.06
CA PRO A 249 7.21 -10.76 -16.07
C PRO A 249 7.88 -9.90 -17.15
N SER A 250 9.00 -9.29 -16.82
CA SER A 250 9.78 -8.44 -17.74
C SER A 250 10.61 -9.20 -18.77
N GLY A 251 10.83 -10.50 -18.57
CA GLY A 251 11.76 -11.31 -19.37
C GLY A 251 13.23 -11.15 -18.99
N LEU A 252 13.56 -10.26 -18.04
CA LEU A 252 14.90 -10.07 -17.49
C LEU A 252 15.02 -10.72 -16.10
N LYS A 253 16.24 -10.75 -15.54
CA LYS A 253 16.47 -11.19 -14.15
C LYS A 253 15.88 -10.17 -13.17
N GLU A 254 14.72 -10.49 -12.60
CA GLU A 254 13.99 -9.56 -11.73
C GLU A 254 14.61 -9.51 -10.32
N VAL A 255 14.98 -8.30 -9.88
CA VAL A 255 15.53 -8.01 -8.56
C VAL A 255 14.51 -7.19 -7.77
N LEU A 256 13.91 -7.80 -6.76
CA LEU A 256 12.93 -7.15 -5.89
C LEU A 256 13.62 -6.42 -4.73
N VAL A 257 13.33 -5.13 -4.55
CA VAL A 257 13.83 -4.32 -3.44
C VAL A 257 12.70 -4.08 -2.44
N LEU A 258 12.93 -4.49 -1.20
CA LEU A 258 12.04 -4.28 -0.06
C LEU A 258 12.53 -3.12 0.81
N GLY A 259 11.70 -2.65 1.74
CA GLY A 259 12.16 -1.74 2.79
C GLY A 259 11.13 -0.77 3.36
N ASP A 260 11.58 -0.01 4.35
CA ASP A 260 10.82 1.05 5.02
C ASP A 260 10.87 2.38 4.24
N SER A 261 10.62 3.52 4.91
CA SER A 261 10.64 4.84 4.30
C SER A 261 12.03 5.23 3.75
N ARG A 262 13.12 4.76 4.35
CA ARG A 262 14.48 5.08 3.90
C ARG A 262 14.78 4.45 2.56
N MET A 263 14.30 3.23 2.32
CA MET A 263 14.42 2.57 1.02
C MET A 263 13.41 3.10 0.01
N ALA A 264 12.18 3.42 0.44
CA ALA A 264 11.18 4.01 -0.46
C ALA A 264 11.61 5.36 -1.03
N GLU A 265 12.22 6.19 -0.18
CA GLU A 265 12.80 7.48 -0.56
C GLU A 265 14.16 7.33 -1.24
N GLY A 266 15.02 6.42 -0.75
CA GLY A 266 16.41 6.26 -1.20
C GLY A 266 16.62 5.44 -2.47
N PHE A 267 15.71 4.54 -2.84
CA PHE A 267 15.89 3.66 -4.02
C PHE A 267 15.07 4.11 -5.23
N SER A 268 15.73 4.33 -6.37
CA SER A 268 15.12 4.70 -7.65
C SER A 268 15.12 3.54 -8.64
N THR A 269 13.94 3.06 -9.05
CA THR A 269 13.83 2.04 -10.12
C THR A 269 14.32 2.56 -11.47
N THR A 270 14.11 3.84 -11.78
CA THR A 270 14.55 4.44 -13.05
C THR A 270 16.06 4.38 -13.20
N VAL A 271 16.80 4.85 -12.19
CA VAL A 271 18.27 4.81 -12.16
C VAL A 271 18.78 3.37 -12.08
N ALA A 272 18.10 2.50 -11.32
CA ALA A 272 18.51 1.10 -11.22
C ALA A 272 18.33 0.31 -12.52
N ASP A 273 17.25 0.57 -13.27
CA ASP A 273 17.00 -0.04 -14.56
C ASP A 273 17.95 0.50 -15.64
N GLU A 274 18.28 1.79 -15.62
CA GLU A 274 19.27 2.40 -16.54
C GLU A 274 20.64 1.71 -16.42
N LEU A 275 21.10 1.48 -15.18
CA LEU A 275 22.37 0.80 -14.89
C LEU A 275 22.28 -0.73 -15.09
N GLY A 276 21.15 -1.34 -14.73
CA GLY A 276 20.98 -2.79 -14.66
C GLY A 276 20.54 -3.48 -15.96
N SER A 277 19.79 -2.79 -16.83
CA SER A 277 19.17 -3.41 -18.01
C SER A 277 20.21 -3.92 -19.01
N ALA A 278 21.32 -3.19 -19.19
CA ALA A 278 22.44 -3.61 -20.03
C ALA A 278 23.14 -4.90 -19.53
N ALA A 279 23.00 -5.20 -18.22
CA ALA A 279 23.47 -6.43 -17.60
C ALA A 279 22.40 -7.53 -17.52
N GLY A 280 21.21 -7.31 -18.09
CA GLY A 280 20.10 -8.27 -18.13
C GLY A 280 19.23 -8.32 -16.87
N PHE A 281 19.27 -7.28 -16.02
CA PHE A 281 18.47 -7.18 -14.81
C PHE A 281 17.31 -6.20 -14.96
N LYS A 282 16.21 -6.45 -14.23
CA LYS A 282 15.08 -5.52 -14.05
C LYS A 282 14.86 -5.30 -12.57
N PHE A 283 14.83 -4.06 -12.12
CA PHE A 283 14.57 -3.72 -10.72
C PHE A 283 13.08 -3.49 -10.46
N VAL A 284 12.63 -3.94 -9.30
CA VAL A 284 11.23 -3.89 -8.87
C VAL A 284 11.18 -3.35 -7.45
N ASN A 285 10.43 -2.28 -7.22
CA ASN A 285 10.35 -1.62 -5.92
C ASN A 285 9.06 -2.00 -5.18
N LEU A 286 9.23 -2.72 -4.06
CA LEU A 286 8.18 -3.12 -3.12
C LEU A 286 8.52 -2.66 -1.68
N THR A 287 9.17 -1.51 -1.57
CA THR A 287 9.33 -0.74 -0.33
C THR A 287 8.00 -0.12 0.10
N GLU A 288 7.87 0.33 1.35
CA GLU A 288 6.76 1.21 1.76
C GLU A 288 7.09 2.00 3.05
N PRO A 289 6.86 3.33 3.11
CA PRO A 289 7.00 4.11 4.34
C PRO A 289 6.20 3.56 5.53
N ALA A 290 6.85 3.49 6.70
CA ALA A 290 6.36 2.86 7.93
C ALA A 290 6.12 1.34 7.86
N SER A 291 6.52 0.66 6.78
CA SER A 291 6.50 -0.80 6.76
C SER A 291 7.64 -1.39 7.59
N THR A 292 7.39 -2.58 8.13
CA THR A 292 8.35 -3.34 8.93
C THR A 292 8.61 -4.69 8.28
N VAL A 293 9.73 -5.34 8.64
CA VAL A 293 10.15 -6.63 8.10
C VAL A 293 9.09 -7.74 8.16
N ASN A 294 8.22 -7.72 9.19
CA ASN A 294 7.08 -8.64 9.26
C ASN A 294 6.06 -8.38 8.13
N SER A 295 5.80 -7.12 7.78
CA SER A 295 4.95 -6.75 6.64
C SER A 295 5.59 -7.20 5.32
N TRP A 296 6.91 -7.01 5.15
CA TRP A 296 7.62 -7.46 3.94
C TRP A 296 7.47 -8.98 3.72
N TYR A 297 7.58 -9.79 4.79
CA TYR A 297 7.32 -11.23 4.70
C TYR A 297 5.91 -11.56 4.15
N TYR A 298 4.87 -10.84 4.60
CA TYR A 298 3.51 -11.04 4.11
C TYR A 298 3.32 -10.53 2.68
N MET A 299 3.99 -9.44 2.29
CA MET A 299 3.99 -8.95 0.90
C MET A 299 4.63 -9.99 -0.03
N LEU A 300 5.82 -10.51 0.32
CA LEU A 300 6.51 -11.58 -0.42
C LEU A 300 5.65 -12.83 -0.59
N ARG A 301 4.88 -13.22 0.42
CA ARG A 301 3.96 -14.36 0.33
C ARG A 301 2.85 -14.15 -0.72
N GLU A 302 2.42 -12.91 -0.93
CA GLU A 302 1.37 -12.59 -1.90
C GLU A 302 1.89 -12.35 -3.32
N VAL A 303 3.05 -11.71 -3.50
CA VAL A 303 3.63 -11.42 -4.83
C VAL A 303 4.40 -12.58 -5.44
N ASP A 304 4.96 -13.47 -4.61
CA ASP A 304 5.66 -14.67 -5.02
C ASP A 304 5.25 -15.88 -4.15
N PRO A 305 4.04 -16.43 -4.35
CA PRO A 305 3.51 -17.52 -3.54
C PRO A 305 4.36 -18.81 -3.66
N ALA A 306 5.01 -19.03 -4.79
CA ALA A 306 5.85 -20.19 -5.09
C ALA A 306 7.35 -19.99 -4.76
N ALA A 307 7.73 -18.82 -4.24
CA ALA A 307 9.09 -18.44 -3.87
C ALA A 307 10.12 -18.61 -5.02
N ARG A 308 9.73 -18.33 -6.27
CA ARG A 308 10.55 -18.56 -7.48
C ARG A 308 10.37 -17.49 -8.57
N ARG A 309 9.76 -16.35 -8.25
CA ARG A 309 9.45 -15.29 -9.22
C ARG A 309 10.66 -14.41 -9.52
N TYR A 310 11.44 -14.09 -8.49
CA TYR A 310 12.55 -13.15 -8.57
C TYR A 310 13.88 -13.90 -8.65
N SER A 311 14.83 -13.34 -9.41
CA SER A 311 16.21 -13.82 -9.44
C SER A 311 16.94 -13.43 -8.15
N ALA A 312 16.64 -12.24 -7.60
CA ALA A 312 17.13 -11.82 -6.29
C ALA A 312 16.09 -10.99 -5.51
N ILE A 313 16.20 -11.01 -4.18
CA ILE A 313 15.43 -10.16 -3.27
C ILE A 313 16.41 -9.45 -2.34
N VAL A 314 16.35 -8.12 -2.34
CA VAL A 314 17.14 -7.24 -1.49
C VAL A 314 16.34 -6.95 -0.21
N VAL A 315 16.87 -7.38 0.93
CA VAL A 315 16.31 -7.18 2.26
C VAL A 315 17.18 -6.17 3.00
N PRO A 316 16.69 -4.96 3.27
CA PRO A 316 17.43 -3.97 4.03
C PRO A 316 17.46 -4.33 5.51
N TYR A 317 18.55 -3.97 6.18
CA TYR A 317 18.69 -4.01 7.64
C TYR A 317 19.41 -2.75 8.13
N GLY A 318 19.24 -2.45 9.42
CA GLY A 318 19.93 -1.33 10.05
C GLY A 318 19.20 -0.81 11.27
N ILE A 319 19.83 0.14 11.94
CA ILE A 319 19.28 0.72 13.17
C ILE A 319 18.10 1.62 12.83
N GLY A 320 17.04 1.50 13.62
CA GLY A 320 15.82 2.27 13.53
C GLY A 320 15.03 2.03 14.81
N TYR A 321 13.81 2.54 14.89
CA TYR A 321 12.99 2.40 16.08
C TYR A 321 11.55 2.06 15.71
N GLU A 322 10.89 1.28 16.57
CA GLU A 322 9.52 0.86 16.37
C GLU A 322 8.73 1.14 17.64
N PRO A 323 8.04 2.29 17.76
CA PRO A 323 7.39 2.67 18.99
C PRO A 323 6.11 1.85 19.20
N SER A 324 5.88 1.32 20.41
CA SER A 324 4.68 0.51 20.68
C SER A 324 3.33 1.24 20.48
N THR A 325 3.36 2.57 20.33
CA THR A 325 2.21 3.39 19.93
C THR A 325 1.81 3.20 18.45
N ALA A 326 2.72 2.70 17.61
CA ALA A 326 2.47 2.35 16.21
C ALA A 326 1.85 0.95 16.01
N ASP A 327 1.64 0.16 17.08
CA ASP A 327 0.99 -1.15 17.00
C ASP A 327 -0.32 -1.14 16.18
N PRO A 328 -1.29 -0.19 16.38
CA PRO A 328 -2.52 -0.15 15.59
C PRO A 328 -2.27 0.13 14.09
N LEU A 329 -1.27 0.96 13.79
CA LEU A 329 -0.88 1.31 12.44
C LEU A 329 -0.30 0.09 11.71
N ARG A 330 0.63 -0.64 12.34
CA ARG A 330 1.20 -1.88 11.79
C ARG A 330 0.15 -2.99 11.61
N ILE A 331 -0.80 -3.10 12.53
CA ILE A 331 -1.94 -4.02 12.39
C ILE A 331 -2.80 -3.65 11.18
N SER A 332 -3.22 -2.39 11.05
CA SER A 332 -4.03 -1.91 9.93
C SER A 332 -3.31 -2.07 8.58
N MET A 333 -2.04 -1.69 8.55
CA MET A 333 -1.17 -1.77 7.38
C MET A 333 -1.01 -3.20 6.85
N ALA A 334 -0.76 -4.18 7.72
CA ALA A 334 -0.61 -5.58 7.32
C ALA A 334 -1.95 -6.27 7.02
N ALA A 335 -3.07 -5.79 7.57
CA ALA A 335 -4.39 -6.45 7.51
C ALA A 335 -4.85 -6.94 6.13
N PRO A 336 -4.62 -6.24 4.99
CA PRO A 336 -4.98 -6.75 3.67
C PRO A 336 -4.29 -8.07 3.28
N LEU A 337 -3.13 -8.35 3.88
CA LEU A 337 -2.25 -9.47 3.53
C LEU A 337 -2.39 -10.67 4.48
N LEU A 338 -3.08 -10.49 5.61
CA LEU A 338 -3.25 -11.53 6.63
C LEU A 338 -4.24 -12.62 6.19
N ARG A 339 -4.11 -13.80 6.81
CA ARG A 339 -4.98 -14.97 6.66
C ARG A 339 -5.25 -15.56 8.06
N TYR A 340 -6.30 -16.36 8.23
CA TYR A 340 -6.61 -16.98 9.53
C TYR A 340 -5.45 -17.81 10.13
N GLY A 341 -4.60 -18.43 9.30
CA GLY A 341 -3.41 -19.14 9.76
C GLY A 341 -2.30 -18.27 10.35
N ASP A 342 -2.39 -16.94 10.22
CA ASP A 342 -1.36 -16.01 10.67
C ASP A 342 -1.50 -15.57 12.12
N CYS A 343 -2.63 -15.85 12.80
CA CYS A 343 -2.98 -15.28 14.10
C CYS A 343 -1.80 -15.27 15.10
N PHE A 344 -1.14 -16.42 15.30
CA PHE A 344 -0.01 -16.53 16.23
C PHE A 344 1.30 -15.95 15.68
N ASN A 345 1.59 -16.19 14.39
CA ASN A 345 2.82 -15.70 13.76
C ASN A 345 2.84 -14.17 13.68
N PHE A 346 1.75 -13.54 13.24
CA PHE A 346 1.63 -12.09 13.18
C PHE A 346 1.61 -11.49 14.59
N ALA A 347 0.83 -12.05 15.52
CA ALA A 347 0.83 -11.59 16.91
C ALA A 347 2.20 -11.66 17.58
N SER A 348 3.05 -12.65 17.25
CA SER A 348 4.40 -12.76 17.82
C SER A 348 5.34 -11.59 17.46
N ALA A 349 5.01 -10.82 16.41
CA ALA A 349 5.73 -9.59 16.06
C ALA A 349 5.50 -8.43 17.06
N PHE A 350 4.57 -8.55 17.99
CA PHE A 350 4.21 -7.47 18.91
C PHE A 350 4.82 -7.69 20.30
N GLN A 351 5.44 -6.67 20.89
CA GLN A 351 6.01 -6.76 22.23
C GLN A 351 4.92 -6.83 23.31
N ARG A 352 3.99 -5.86 23.32
CA ARG A 352 2.97 -5.70 24.37
C ARG A 352 1.84 -6.71 24.20
N TRP A 353 1.36 -7.27 25.31
CA TRP A 353 0.20 -8.19 25.31
C TRP A 353 -1.04 -7.60 24.60
N SER A 354 -1.29 -6.31 24.79
CA SER A 354 -2.36 -5.57 24.09
C SER A 354 -2.17 -5.55 22.57
N GLY A 355 -0.94 -5.34 22.08
CA GLY A 355 -0.59 -5.40 20.67
C GLY A 355 -0.77 -6.81 20.11
N ARG A 356 -0.25 -7.83 20.81
CA ARG A 356 -0.42 -9.26 20.47
C ARG A 356 -1.88 -9.64 20.33
N PHE A 357 -2.71 -9.29 21.31
CA PHE A 357 -4.14 -9.61 21.32
C PHE A 357 -4.90 -8.89 20.20
N ARG A 358 -4.57 -7.62 19.90
CA ARG A 358 -5.15 -6.89 18.77
C ARG A 358 -4.73 -7.48 17.42
N ALA A 359 -3.46 -7.86 17.27
CA ALA A 359 -2.93 -8.49 16.06
C ALA A 359 -3.52 -9.88 15.81
N PHE A 360 -3.66 -10.69 16.86
CA PHE A 360 -4.37 -11.98 16.83
C PHE A 360 -5.83 -11.77 16.43
N THR A 361 -6.54 -10.86 17.10
CA THR A 361 -7.94 -10.53 16.79
C THR A 361 -8.09 -10.06 15.35
N ALA A 362 -7.22 -9.21 14.83
CA ALA A 362 -7.23 -8.72 13.45
C ALA A 362 -7.06 -9.83 12.39
N CYS A 363 -6.47 -10.97 12.74
CA CYS A 363 -6.37 -12.13 11.84
C CYS A 363 -7.67 -12.96 11.78
N ILE A 364 -8.61 -12.75 12.72
CA ILE A 364 -9.91 -13.45 12.80
C ILE A 364 -11.06 -12.50 12.46
N LEU A 365 -11.12 -11.35 13.14
CA LEU A 365 -12.09 -10.27 12.99
C LEU A 365 -11.40 -9.08 12.34
N ARG A 366 -11.22 -9.13 11.01
CA ARG A 366 -10.34 -8.20 10.28
C ARG A 366 -10.89 -6.78 10.25
N GLY A 367 -12.21 -6.59 10.44
CA GLY A 367 -12.81 -5.28 10.66
C GLY A 367 -12.20 -4.52 11.84
N SER A 368 -11.64 -5.21 12.85
CA SER A 368 -10.95 -4.55 13.97
C SER A 368 -9.66 -3.83 13.54
N ALA A 369 -9.04 -4.23 12.42
CA ALA A 369 -7.85 -3.57 11.88
C ALA A 369 -8.18 -2.38 10.97
N TYR A 370 -9.42 -2.31 10.48
CA TYR A 370 -9.88 -1.24 9.57
C TYR A 370 -10.71 -0.17 10.27
N GLN A 371 -10.86 -0.18 11.60
CA GLN A 371 -11.71 0.75 12.35
C GLN A 371 -11.57 2.21 11.91
N SER A 372 -10.34 2.75 11.86
CA SER A 372 -10.10 4.13 11.44
C SER A 372 -10.41 4.38 9.96
N ASP A 373 -10.19 3.40 9.08
CA ASP A 373 -10.46 3.50 7.65
C ASP A 373 -11.98 3.40 7.34
N VAL A 374 -12.71 2.59 8.13
CA VAL A 374 -14.18 2.49 8.10
C VAL A 374 -14.81 3.79 8.61
N THR A 375 -14.30 4.37 9.70
CA THR A 375 -14.74 5.69 10.16
C THR A 375 -14.53 6.75 9.09
N ASP A 376 -13.35 6.80 8.45
CA ASP A 376 -13.07 7.73 7.36
C ASP A 376 -14.00 7.54 6.14
N LEU A 377 -14.29 6.30 5.75
CA LEU A 377 -15.25 5.97 4.70
C LEU A 377 -16.66 6.49 5.04
N LEU A 378 -17.10 6.33 6.29
CA LEU A 378 -18.43 6.76 6.74
C LEU A 378 -18.53 8.29 6.88
N GLU A 379 -17.46 8.96 7.29
CA GLU A 379 -17.40 10.42 7.41
C GLU A 379 -17.26 11.10 6.03
N ARG A 380 -16.53 10.49 5.09
CA ARG A 380 -16.15 11.12 3.81
C ARG A 380 -16.32 10.19 2.58
N PRO A 381 -17.50 9.60 2.35
CA PRO A 381 -17.69 8.58 1.30
C PRO A 381 -17.41 9.08 -0.13
N ILE A 382 -17.80 10.32 -0.45
CA ILE A 382 -17.54 10.92 -1.78
C ILE A 382 -16.04 11.15 -2.00
N ALA A 383 -15.31 11.56 -0.95
CA ALA A 383 -13.86 11.71 -1.02
C ALA A 383 -13.17 10.35 -1.19
N ARG A 384 -13.68 9.29 -0.53
CA ARG A 384 -13.19 7.93 -0.72
C ARG A 384 -13.33 7.46 -2.17
N ILE A 385 -14.49 7.65 -2.80
CA ILE A 385 -14.72 7.28 -4.21
C ILE A 385 -13.70 7.98 -5.12
N LYS A 386 -13.51 9.29 -4.95
CA LYS A 386 -12.49 10.05 -5.70
C LYS A 386 -11.07 9.54 -5.44
N SER A 387 -10.72 9.21 -4.19
CA SER A 387 -9.41 8.66 -3.85
C SER A 387 -9.17 7.31 -4.55
N VAL A 388 -10.15 6.41 -4.53
CA VAL A 388 -10.07 5.10 -5.24
C VAL A 388 -9.94 5.30 -6.76
N GLN A 389 -10.67 6.22 -7.38
CA GLN A 389 -10.56 6.52 -8.82
C GLN A 389 -9.16 7.01 -9.22
N GLN A 390 -8.48 7.76 -8.35
CA GLN A 390 -7.13 8.28 -8.55
C GLN A 390 -6.00 7.28 -8.20
N GLU A 391 -6.30 6.00 -7.97
CA GLU A 391 -5.29 5.00 -7.61
C GLU A 391 -4.17 4.88 -8.67
N ALA A 392 -4.55 4.80 -9.95
CA ALA A 392 -3.61 4.64 -11.05
C ALA A 392 -2.67 5.84 -11.20
N GLU A 393 -3.19 7.06 -11.04
CA GLU A 393 -2.39 8.30 -11.03
C GLU A 393 -1.36 8.28 -9.90
N ARG A 394 -1.76 7.90 -8.67
CA ARG A 394 -0.82 7.79 -7.54
C ARG A 394 0.25 6.71 -7.76
N GLN A 395 -0.09 5.59 -8.39
CA GLN A 395 0.91 4.57 -8.74
C GLN A 395 1.89 5.09 -9.78
N HIS A 396 1.43 5.86 -10.76
CA HIS A 396 2.31 6.52 -11.72
C HIS A 396 3.23 7.56 -11.04
N SER A 397 2.68 8.47 -10.23
CA SER A 397 3.46 9.46 -9.47
C SER A 397 4.53 8.83 -8.59
N ARG A 398 4.24 7.66 -7.98
CA ARG A 398 5.21 6.87 -7.22
C ARG A 398 6.33 6.31 -8.09
N ALA A 399 6.00 5.79 -9.27
CA ALA A 399 6.97 5.19 -10.19
C ALA A 399 7.93 6.22 -10.80
N VAL A 400 7.46 7.46 -11.03
CA VAL A 400 8.27 8.57 -11.57
C VAL A 400 8.87 9.49 -10.49
N TYR A 401 8.82 9.09 -9.22
CA TYR A 401 9.34 9.92 -8.12
C TYR A 401 10.87 10.04 -8.16
N GLU A 402 11.38 11.28 -8.21
CA GLU A 402 12.81 11.58 -8.33
C GLU A 402 13.51 11.85 -6.99
N GLY A 403 12.75 11.97 -5.89
CA GLY A 403 13.26 12.43 -4.59
C GLY A 403 13.03 13.92 -4.37
N ARG A 404 13.52 14.44 -3.24
CA ARG A 404 13.44 15.87 -2.89
C ARG A 404 14.70 16.61 -3.35
N ASP A 405 14.56 17.81 -3.85
CA ASP A 405 15.64 18.62 -4.43
C ASP A 405 16.51 19.37 -3.39
N TYR A 406 15.97 19.63 -2.20
CA TYR A 406 16.68 20.35 -1.14
C TYR A 406 17.57 19.46 -0.25
N ASP A 407 18.53 20.10 0.40
CA ASP A 407 19.56 19.47 1.23
C ASP A 407 19.77 20.22 2.57
N LEU A 408 20.50 19.59 3.50
CA LEU A 408 20.77 20.12 4.84
C LEU A 408 22.11 20.85 4.99
N VAL A 409 22.89 21.11 3.94
CA VAL A 409 24.18 21.82 4.01
C VAL A 409 24.04 23.17 4.72
N GLY A 410 24.90 23.41 5.71
CA GLY A 410 24.84 24.55 6.62
C GLY A 410 23.99 24.29 7.87
N THR A 411 23.39 23.10 8.01
CA THR A 411 22.75 22.63 9.25
C THR A 411 23.75 21.80 10.04
N SER A 412 23.87 22.07 11.33
CA SER A 412 24.66 21.26 12.26
C SER A 412 23.83 20.81 13.46
N TYR A 413 24.29 19.73 14.09
CA TYR A 413 23.71 19.17 15.30
C TYR A 413 24.80 19.03 16.36
N ASP A 414 24.56 19.51 17.56
CA ASP A 414 25.45 19.29 18.71
C ASP A 414 24.90 18.11 19.55
N PRO A 415 25.60 16.96 19.60
CA PRO A 415 25.17 15.79 20.38
C PRO A 415 25.23 16.01 21.89
N THR A 416 25.95 17.04 22.37
CA THR A 416 26.11 17.35 23.80
C THR A 416 24.90 18.11 24.34
N THR A 417 24.45 19.14 23.61
CA THR A 417 23.30 19.97 24.01
C THR A 417 21.99 19.55 23.35
N GLY A 418 22.05 18.68 22.33
CA GLY A 418 20.90 18.32 21.50
C GLY A 418 20.40 19.44 20.59
N GLN A 419 21.12 20.57 20.49
CA GLN A 419 20.69 21.72 19.69
C GLN A 419 20.98 21.53 18.19
N VAL A 420 20.10 22.13 17.37
CA VAL A 420 20.21 22.14 15.92
C VAL A 420 20.39 23.56 15.44
N THR A 421 21.51 23.86 14.79
CA THR A 421 21.70 25.13 14.07
C THR A 421 21.27 24.91 12.64
N PHE A 422 20.20 25.59 12.19
CA PHE A 422 19.63 25.38 10.86
C PHE A 422 20.28 26.26 9.79
N ALA A 423 20.51 25.69 8.61
CA ALA A 423 20.89 26.45 7.43
C ALA A 423 19.82 27.53 7.13
N PRO A 424 20.19 28.80 6.84
CA PRO A 424 19.23 29.86 6.56
C PRO A 424 18.25 29.55 5.43
N LYS A 425 18.69 28.77 4.43
CA LYS A 425 17.89 28.33 3.27
C LYS A 425 16.70 27.42 3.61
N LEU A 426 16.67 26.80 4.79
CA LEU A 426 15.58 25.91 5.17
C LEU A 426 14.36 26.71 5.64
N THR A 427 13.20 26.42 5.05
CA THR A 427 11.89 26.90 5.49
C THR A 427 11.53 26.33 6.86
N GLU A 428 10.64 26.99 7.60
CA GLU A 428 10.25 26.50 8.94
C GLU A 428 9.57 25.12 8.90
N ALA A 429 8.87 24.78 7.81
CA ALA A 429 8.32 23.44 7.60
C ALA A 429 9.42 22.36 7.47
N GLN A 430 10.50 22.65 6.74
CA GLN A 430 11.66 21.76 6.65
C GLN A 430 12.39 21.64 7.99
N ARG A 431 12.58 22.76 8.71
CA ARG A 431 13.18 22.76 10.06
C ARG A 431 12.34 21.92 11.04
N ALA A 432 11.01 22.05 10.99
CA ALA A 432 10.10 21.23 11.81
C ALA A 432 10.19 19.73 11.47
N ALA A 433 10.33 19.36 10.19
CA ALA A 433 10.58 17.98 9.79
C ALA A 433 11.91 17.45 10.35
N VAL A 434 12.99 18.22 10.23
CA VAL A 434 14.31 17.87 10.79
C VAL A 434 14.24 17.71 12.33
N ARG A 435 13.64 18.67 13.05
CA ARG A 435 13.44 18.57 14.51
C ARG A 435 12.69 17.29 14.89
N LYS A 436 11.65 16.93 14.14
CA LYS A 436 10.88 15.69 14.37
C LYS A 436 11.72 14.43 14.12
N SER A 437 12.59 14.43 13.10
CA SER A 437 13.51 13.31 12.83
C SER A 437 14.67 13.19 13.82
N LEU A 438 15.01 14.27 14.54
CA LEU A 438 16.07 14.26 15.57
C LEU A 438 15.57 13.88 16.97
N ILE A 439 14.28 13.56 17.13
CA ILE A 439 13.76 13.02 18.39
C ILE A 439 14.38 11.64 18.61
N GLN A 440 15.30 11.54 19.58
CA GLN A 440 15.96 10.28 19.88
C GLN A 440 14.93 9.24 20.35
N PRO A 441 14.89 8.04 19.74
CA PRO A 441 13.99 6.97 20.17
C PRO A 441 14.44 6.38 21.51
N SER A 442 13.50 5.77 22.24
CA SER A 442 13.86 5.05 23.47
C SER A 442 14.72 3.82 23.15
N GLN A 443 15.60 3.43 24.08
CA GLN A 443 16.38 2.19 23.95
C GLN A 443 15.46 0.98 23.70
N SER A 444 14.32 0.90 24.39
CA SER A 444 13.31 -0.15 24.19
C SER A 444 12.72 -0.19 22.77
N ASP A 445 12.50 0.96 22.12
CA ASP A 445 11.96 1.00 20.75
C ASP A 445 13.03 0.62 19.71
N MET A 446 14.31 0.93 19.98
CA MET A 446 15.44 0.47 19.16
C MET A 446 15.66 -1.04 19.29
N GLU A 447 15.70 -1.56 20.53
CA GLU A 447 15.78 -3.00 20.81
C GLU A 447 14.62 -3.79 20.18
N TYR A 448 13.41 -3.23 20.20
CA TYR A 448 12.25 -3.82 19.54
C TYR A 448 12.44 -3.90 18.02
N SER A 449 12.90 -2.83 17.38
CA SER A 449 13.19 -2.82 15.94
C SER A 449 14.27 -3.83 15.55
N LEU A 450 15.37 -3.91 16.34
CA LEU A 450 16.42 -4.91 16.15
C LEU A 450 15.89 -6.34 16.35
N LYS A 451 15.06 -6.57 17.36
CA LYS A 451 14.42 -7.87 17.59
C LYS A 451 13.52 -8.27 16.41
N LEU A 452 12.72 -7.35 15.88
CA LEU A 452 11.89 -7.61 14.69
C LEU A 452 12.72 -8.07 13.50
N GLN A 453 13.85 -7.41 13.22
CA GLN A 453 14.77 -7.81 12.16
C GLN A 453 15.34 -9.22 12.41
N ARG A 454 15.81 -9.50 13.63
CA ARG A 454 16.33 -10.82 14.04
C ARG A 454 15.28 -11.94 13.97
N ASP A 455 14.02 -11.66 14.28
CA ASP A 455 12.93 -12.65 14.29
C ASP A 455 12.33 -12.91 12.88
N TRP A 456 12.39 -11.95 11.96
CA TRP A 456 11.68 -12.01 10.67
C TRP A 456 12.56 -12.11 9.43
N ILE A 457 13.80 -11.60 9.43
CA ILE A 457 14.74 -11.86 8.32
C ILE A 457 14.97 -13.37 8.14
N PRO A 458 15.18 -14.18 9.21
CA PRO A 458 15.25 -15.64 9.07
C PRO A 458 13.99 -16.29 8.50
N ARG A 459 12.80 -15.70 8.69
CA ARG A 459 11.54 -16.21 8.10
C ARG A 459 11.50 -15.96 6.60
N ILE A 460 12.02 -14.81 6.14
CA ILE A 460 12.22 -14.52 4.72
C ILE A 460 13.25 -15.50 4.13
N LEU A 461 14.43 -15.64 4.75
CA LEU A 461 15.46 -16.60 4.30
C LEU A 461 14.92 -18.03 4.21
N ASN A 462 14.21 -18.50 5.24
CA ASN A 462 13.63 -19.83 5.27
C ASN A 462 12.59 -20.05 4.15
N ARG A 463 11.81 -19.02 3.79
CA ARG A 463 10.84 -19.08 2.68
C ARG A 463 11.50 -19.37 1.32
N TYR A 464 12.71 -18.85 1.09
CA TYR A 464 13.45 -19.01 -0.17
C TYR A 464 14.58 -20.07 -0.08
N SER A 465 14.74 -20.75 1.07
CA SER A 465 15.81 -21.74 1.32
C SER A 465 15.88 -22.92 0.34
N LYS A 466 14.80 -23.21 -0.40
CA LYS A 466 14.72 -24.25 -1.43
C LYS A 466 14.57 -23.68 -2.85
N SER A 467 14.87 -22.40 -3.03
CA SER A 467 14.75 -21.67 -4.30
C SER A 467 16.12 -21.30 -4.85
N SER A 468 16.17 -21.01 -6.16
CA SER A 468 17.28 -20.34 -6.81
C SER A 468 17.27 -18.82 -6.61
N THR A 469 16.23 -18.24 -5.99
CA THR A 469 16.15 -16.81 -5.68
C THR A 469 17.23 -16.42 -4.68
N ALA A 470 18.17 -15.58 -5.11
CA ALA A 470 19.21 -15.04 -4.24
C ALA A 470 18.60 -14.11 -3.19
N ILE A 471 19.00 -14.25 -1.92
CA ILE A 471 18.63 -13.28 -0.88
C ILE A 471 19.87 -12.45 -0.54
N VAL A 472 19.76 -11.13 -0.73
CA VAL A 472 20.83 -10.17 -0.48
C VAL A 472 20.45 -9.31 0.70
N LEU A 473 21.35 -9.19 1.68
CA LEU A 473 21.21 -8.22 2.77
C LEU A 473 21.92 -6.92 2.39
N THR A 474 21.29 -5.78 2.64
CA THR A 474 21.92 -4.46 2.48
C THR A 474 21.78 -3.64 3.76
N PRO A 475 22.86 -2.99 4.24
CA PRO A 475 22.70 -1.93 5.22
C PRO A 475 21.92 -0.78 4.58
N VAL A 476 21.28 0.03 5.42
CA VAL A 476 20.70 1.32 5.04
C VAL A 476 21.56 2.45 5.59
N PRO A 477 21.69 3.59 4.89
CA PRO A 477 22.44 4.74 5.37
C PRO A 477 21.90 5.23 6.73
N ARG A 478 22.79 5.66 7.64
CA ARG A 478 22.40 6.04 9.00
C ARG A 478 21.66 7.38 9.05
N GLY A 479 22.31 8.43 8.57
CA GLY A 479 21.81 9.81 8.61
C GLY A 479 22.88 10.81 8.20
N PRO A 480 22.57 12.12 8.20
CA PRO A 480 23.53 13.18 7.88
C PRO A 480 24.43 13.61 9.06
N PHE A 481 24.20 13.07 10.27
CA PHE A 481 24.92 13.44 11.50
C PHE A 481 25.43 12.17 12.21
N VAL A 482 26.66 11.76 11.88
CA VAL A 482 27.27 10.49 12.34
C VAL A 482 27.46 10.44 13.86
N ASP A 483 27.65 11.61 14.50
CA ASP A 483 27.94 11.73 15.94
C ASP A 483 26.70 11.57 16.86
N LEU A 484 25.51 11.32 16.31
CA LEU A 484 24.32 11.03 17.11
C LEU A 484 24.46 9.67 17.83
N PRO A 485 24.30 9.60 19.17
CA PRO A 485 24.46 8.35 19.93
C PRO A 485 23.58 7.18 19.44
N ALA A 486 22.37 7.46 18.94
CA ALA A 486 21.46 6.47 18.38
C ALA A 486 21.94 5.83 17.06
N PHE A 487 22.88 6.46 16.36
CA PHE A 487 23.46 6.01 15.09
C PHE A 487 24.94 5.58 15.23
N SER A 488 25.57 5.93 16.35
CA SER A 488 26.94 5.55 16.73
C SER A 488 27.08 4.08 17.16
N MET A 489 25.96 3.37 17.41
CA MET A 489 25.98 1.93 17.67
C MET A 489 26.64 1.16 16.51
N ALA A 490 27.82 0.61 16.76
CA ALA A 490 28.60 -0.13 15.77
C ALA A 490 27.80 -1.31 15.18
N TYR A 491 27.86 -1.44 13.85
CA TYR A 491 27.02 -2.36 13.06
C TYR A 491 27.08 -3.84 13.49
N HIS A 492 28.20 -4.28 14.06
CA HIS A 492 28.64 -5.69 14.23
C HIS A 492 27.75 -6.65 15.04
N SER A 493 26.51 -6.28 15.39
CA SER A 493 25.56 -7.20 16.05
C SER A 493 24.09 -7.06 15.63
N VAL A 494 23.74 -6.28 14.60
CA VAL A 494 22.33 -6.16 14.16
C VAL A 494 21.75 -7.54 13.82
N LEU A 495 22.49 -8.34 13.04
CA LEU A 495 22.14 -9.71 12.68
C LEU A 495 23.25 -10.69 13.11
N PRO A 496 22.91 -11.77 13.85
CA PRO A 496 23.84 -12.86 14.12
C PRO A 496 24.48 -13.44 12.85
N SER A 497 25.74 -13.87 12.95
CA SER A 497 26.52 -14.43 11.82
C SER A 497 25.85 -15.62 11.12
N VAL A 498 25.05 -16.42 11.85
CA VAL A 498 24.24 -17.51 11.26
C VAL A 498 23.17 -17.02 10.28
N ILE A 499 22.73 -15.75 10.37
CA ILE A 499 21.81 -15.13 9.41
C ILE A 499 22.57 -14.75 8.13
N THR A 500 23.73 -14.10 8.25
CA THR A 500 24.53 -13.68 7.10
C THR A 500 25.11 -14.88 6.32
N GLN A 501 25.47 -15.97 7.00
CA GLN A 501 25.87 -17.24 6.37
C GLN A 501 24.75 -17.94 5.57
N ARG A 502 23.47 -17.61 5.79
CA ARG A 502 22.32 -18.17 5.06
C ARG A 502 21.86 -17.31 3.89
N THR A 503 22.52 -16.18 3.65
CA THR A 503 22.23 -15.28 2.54
C THR A 503 23.13 -15.61 1.36
N THR A 504 22.77 -15.17 0.15
CA THR A 504 23.64 -15.35 -1.03
C THR A 504 24.87 -14.47 -0.91
N PHE A 505 24.68 -13.24 -0.43
CA PHE A 505 25.72 -12.37 0.12
C PHE A 505 25.09 -11.22 0.93
N SER A 506 25.91 -10.56 1.73
CA SER A 506 25.61 -9.23 2.28
C SER A 506 26.45 -8.17 1.56
N VAL A 507 25.86 -7.00 1.31
CA VAL A 507 26.61 -5.78 1.00
C VAL A 507 27.38 -5.35 2.26
N PRO A 508 28.66 -4.95 2.16
CA PRO A 508 29.45 -4.51 3.32
C PRO A 508 28.79 -3.37 4.10
N GLU A 509 28.94 -3.39 5.42
CA GLU A 509 28.29 -2.43 6.35
C GLU A 509 28.69 -0.98 6.05
N GLN A 510 29.94 -0.77 5.61
CA GLN A 510 30.53 0.54 5.31
C GLN A 510 30.17 1.09 3.93
N THR A 511 29.52 0.31 3.05
CA THR A 511 29.30 0.66 1.63
C THR A 511 28.61 2.02 1.42
N PHE A 512 27.81 2.49 2.39
CA PHE A 512 27.07 3.76 2.27
C PHE A 512 27.55 4.88 3.20
N GLU A 513 28.67 4.71 3.93
CA GLU A 513 29.19 5.76 4.83
C GLU A 513 29.51 7.08 4.10
N PHE A 514 29.86 7.02 2.81
CA PHE A 514 30.11 8.20 1.99
C PHE A 514 28.88 9.12 1.83
N LEU A 515 27.66 8.59 2.02
CA LEU A 515 26.41 9.33 1.96
C LEU A 515 26.12 10.11 3.25
N GLU A 516 26.79 9.82 4.37
CA GLU A 516 26.41 10.26 5.72
C GLU A 516 26.81 11.72 5.99
N LYS A 517 26.31 12.63 5.14
CA LYS A 517 26.62 14.06 5.10
C LYS A 517 25.35 14.86 4.79
N PRO A 518 25.19 16.10 5.32
CA PRO A 518 23.99 16.92 5.11
C PRO A 518 23.58 17.17 3.64
N GLU A 519 24.53 17.09 2.71
CA GLU A 519 24.31 17.26 1.26
C GLU A 519 23.47 16.16 0.59
N TYR A 520 23.33 14.99 1.21
CA TYR A 520 22.62 13.83 0.65
C TYR A 520 21.26 13.57 1.31
N TYR A 521 20.85 14.40 2.28
CA TYR A 521 19.63 14.21 3.07
C TYR A 521 18.75 15.47 3.08
N PHE A 522 17.45 15.27 3.31
CA PHE A 522 16.49 16.36 3.54
C PHE A 522 15.90 16.39 4.95
N ASP A 523 16.07 15.32 5.72
CA ASP A 523 15.83 15.25 7.17
C ASP A 523 16.88 14.33 7.81
N ALA A 524 16.78 14.00 9.11
CA ALA A 524 17.82 13.20 9.78
C ALA A 524 17.84 11.70 9.41
N PHE A 525 16.90 11.20 8.59
CA PHE A 525 16.80 9.79 8.19
C PHE A 525 16.72 9.58 6.67
N HIS A 526 16.20 10.54 5.91
CA HIS A 526 15.78 10.34 4.52
C HIS A 526 16.67 11.08 3.51
N LEU A 527 17.14 10.32 2.52
CA LEU A 527 17.98 10.81 1.42
C LEU A 527 17.19 11.78 0.52
N ASN A 528 17.86 12.84 0.07
CA ASN A 528 17.36 13.71 -1.00
C ASN A 528 17.62 13.09 -2.38
N ALA A 529 17.22 13.75 -3.48
CA ALA A 529 17.38 13.26 -4.85
C ALA A 529 18.85 12.91 -5.18
N LYS A 530 19.81 13.75 -4.75
CA LYS A 530 21.25 13.50 -4.88
C LYS A 530 21.67 12.23 -4.12
N GLY A 531 21.19 12.07 -2.88
CA GLY A 531 21.43 10.88 -2.06
C GLY A 531 20.81 9.62 -2.63
N ARG A 532 19.55 9.69 -3.07
CA ARG A 532 18.78 8.62 -3.74
C ARG A 532 19.48 8.12 -4.99
N GLN A 533 19.96 9.02 -5.83
CA GLN A 533 20.75 8.69 -7.02
C GLN A 533 22.02 7.92 -6.61
N ARG A 534 22.86 8.50 -5.74
CA ARG A 534 24.13 7.89 -5.33
C ARG A 534 23.95 6.55 -4.59
N PHE A 535 22.95 6.43 -3.73
CA PHE A 535 22.60 5.18 -3.07
C PHE A 535 22.23 4.10 -4.09
N THR A 536 21.38 4.45 -5.06
CA THR A 536 20.95 3.54 -6.12
C THR A 536 22.12 3.12 -7.00
N GLU A 537 22.97 4.05 -7.45
CA GLU A 537 24.18 3.77 -8.23
C GLU A 537 25.10 2.75 -7.53
N THR A 538 25.44 2.99 -6.26
CA THR A 538 26.32 2.10 -5.49
C THR A 538 25.68 0.74 -5.23
N LEU A 539 24.40 0.70 -4.81
CA LEU A 539 23.71 -0.56 -4.53
C LEU A 539 23.58 -1.42 -5.79
N VAL A 540 23.23 -0.83 -6.93
CA VAL A 540 23.04 -1.56 -8.20
C VAL A 540 24.36 -2.08 -8.73
N SER A 541 25.46 -1.32 -8.59
CA SER A 541 26.82 -1.77 -8.93
C SER A 541 27.22 -3.03 -8.15
N GLU A 542 27.05 -3.02 -6.81
CA GLU A 542 27.32 -4.19 -5.95
C GLU A 542 26.43 -5.40 -6.31
N LEU A 543 25.14 -5.17 -6.55
CA LEU A 543 24.19 -6.24 -6.91
C LEU A 543 24.55 -6.88 -8.26
N VAL A 544 24.73 -6.07 -9.31
CA VAL A 544 25.05 -6.56 -10.67
C VAL A 544 26.40 -7.27 -10.69
N GLY A 545 27.43 -6.70 -10.05
CA GLY A 545 28.77 -7.30 -9.99
C GLY A 545 28.78 -8.67 -9.31
N ARG A 546 28.11 -8.79 -8.16
CA ARG A 546 28.09 -10.04 -7.38
C ARG A 546 27.14 -11.09 -7.95
N LEU A 547 25.94 -10.72 -8.41
CA LEU A 547 24.99 -11.67 -8.99
C LEU A 547 25.54 -12.29 -10.29
N ARG A 548 26.17 -11.50 -11.17
CA ARG A 548 26.84 -12.04 -12.37
C ARG A 548 28.01 -12.97 -12.02
N SER A 549 28.75 -12.67 -10.96
CA SER A 549 29.88 -13.49 -10.50
C SER A 549 29.45 -14.79 -9.82
N ALA A 550 28.22 -14.87 -9.34
CA ALA A 550 27.62 -16.12 -8.85
C ALA A 550 27.24 -17.04 -10.01
N ASP A 551 26.64 -16.48 -11.08
CA ASP A 551 26.24 -17.23 -12.28
C ASP A 551 27.43 -17.83 -13.06
N SER A 552 28.62 -17.22 -12.99
CA SER A 552 29.80 -17.64 -13.74
C SER A 552 30.70 -18.66 -13.03
N LYS A 553 30.36 -19.05 -11.80
CA LYS A 553 31.02 -20.20 -11.13
C LYS A 553 30.34 -21.50 -11.58
N PRO A 554 31.05 -22.44 -12.23
CA PRO A 554 30.46 -23.73 -12.58
C PRO A 554 30.05 -24.49 -11.31
N HIS A 555 28.86 -25.10 -11.32
CA HIS A 555 28.37 -25.96 -10.25
C HIS A 555 29.27 -27.20 -10.10
N PHE A 556 30.31 -27.11 -9.26
CA PHE A 556 30.94 -28.29 -8.70
C PHE A 556 29.99 -28.93 -7.70
N ASN A 557 29.44 -30.09 -8.06
CA ASN A 557 28.68 -30.95 -7.15
C ASN A 557 29.59 -31.45 -6.02
N SER A 558 29.56 -30.79 -4.86
CA SER A 558 30.07 -31.36 -3.61
C SER A 558 28.99 -32.23 -2.96
N GLY A 559 28.87 -33.47 -3.44
CA GLY A 559 28.18 -34.50 -2.67
C GLY A 559 28.89 -34.68 -1.33
N PHE A 560 28.16 -34.49 -0.21
CA PHE A 560 28.68 -34.78 1.12
C PHE A 560 28.88 -36.30 1.26
N GLN A 561 30.11 -36.76 1.04
CA GLN A 561 30.49 -38.12 1.36
C GLN A 561 30.80 -38.20 2.86
N LEU A 562 29.90 -38.87 3.60
CA LEU A 562 30.07 -39.17 5.01
C LEU A 562 31.36 -39.99 5.21
N ALA A 563 32.28 -39.46 5.99
CA ALA A 563 33.41 -40.18 6.54
C ALA A 563 33.32 -40.12 8.06
N ALA A 564 32.80 -41.19 8.67
CA ALA A 564 32.86 -41.43 10.10
C ALA A 564 33.20 -42.91 10.33
N ASP A 565 34.10 -43.12 11.28
CA ASP A 565 34.35 -44.33 12.06
C ASP A 565 34.95 -45.56 11.35
N ARG A 566 36.28 -45.66 11.46
CA ARG A 566 36.96 -46.94 11.76
C ARG A 566 37.15 -47.06 13.28
N PRO A 567 37.26 -48.28 13.85
CA PRO A 567 37.23 -48.48 15.29
C PRO A 567 38.53 -48.09 15.99
N LEU A 568 38.42 -47.77 17.28
CA LEU A 568 39.55 -47.71 18.21
C LEU A 568 40.12 -49.12 18.43
N GLU A 569 41.41 -49.30 18.15
CA GLU A 569 42.17 -50.41 18.72
C GLU A 569 42.61 -50.04 20.14
N SER A 570 42.35 -50.95 21.08
CA SER A 570 42.86 -50.92 22.44
C SER A 570 44.34 -51.29 22.47
N ASN A 571 45.15 -50.59 23.27
CA ASN A 571 46.26 -51.23 23.94
C ASN A 571 46.50 -50.60 25.31
N GLU A 572 46.66 -51.46 26.31
CA GLU A 572 46.89 -51.13 27.71
C GLU A 572 48.37 -50.74 27.96
N ALA A 573 48.63 -49.89 28.94
CA ALA A 573 49.53 -50.19 30.06
C ALA A 573 49.75 -48.97 30.99
N ASN A 574 49.71 -49.23 32.30
CA ASN A 574 49.99 -48.34 33.45
C ASN A 574 49.00 -47.19 33.73
#